data_AF-A0A0F9C6M4-F1
#
_entry.id   AF-A0A0F9C6M4-F1
#
_cell.length_a   1.000
_cell.length_b   1.000
_cell.length_c   1.000
_cell.angle_alpha   90.00
_cell.angle_beta   90.00
_cell.angle_gamma   90.00
#
_symmetry.space_group_name_H-M   'P 1'
#
loop_
_entity.id
_entity.type
_entity.pdbx_description
1 polymer ?
#
loop_
_entity_poly.entity_id
_entity_poly.type
_entity_poly.pdbx_seq_one_letter_code
_entity_poly.pdbx_strand_id
1 'polypeptide(L)'
;MEILQVAQQIEQKIRLLERGRTELEQLARNKANTIGEYIKKLEGTIITIKDSGNLPATLTPKVAEGQCWKERVAMELAGALYQVQIKKMESVQAELNGFQSINRYLDNK
;
A
#
# COMPACT_ATOMS: atom_id res chain seq x y z
N MET A 1 -5.22 -30.46 -24.45
CA MET A 1 -5.11 -29.03 -24.82
C MET A 1 -5.56 -28.13 -23.67
N GLU A 2 -6.69 -28.42 -23.01
CA GLU A 2 -7.15 -27.72 -21.79
C GLU A 2 -6.16 -27.76 -20.62
N ILE A 3 -5.58 -28.92 -20.28
CA ILE A 3 -4.63 -29.06 -19.16
C ILE A 3 -3.42 -28.12 -19.34
N LEU A 4 -2.88 -28.04 -20.56
CA LEU A 4 -1.74 -27.16 -20.86
C LEU A 4 -2.10 -25.67 -20.68
N GLN A 5 -3.33 -25.28 -21.06
CA GLN A 5 -3.82 -23.91 -20.87
C GLN A 5 -3.99 -23.57 -19.38
N VAL A 6 -4.54 -24.49 -18.59
CA VAL A 6 -4.70 -24.31 -17.13
C VAL A 6 -3.33 -24.21 -16.46
N ALA A 7 -2.37 -25.07 -16.82
CA ALA A 7 -1.01 -25.02 -16.31
C ALA A 7 -0.32 -23.68 -16.63
N GLN A 8 -0.50 -23.15 -17.84
CA GLN A 8 0.00 -21.83 -18.22
C GLN A 8 -0.63 -20.69 -17.40
N GLN A 9 -1.93 -20.77 -17.11
CA GLN A 9 -2.60 -19.79 -16.25
C GLN A 9 -2.07 -19.85 -14.82
N ILE A 10 -1.86 -21.05 -14.26
CA ILE A 10 -1.25 -21.24 -12.94
C ILE A 10 0.13 -20.56 -12.88
N GLU A 11 0.99 -20.85 -13.86
CA GLU A 11 2.33 -20.25 -13.94
C GLU A 11 2.26 -18.72 -14.05
N GLN A 12 1.34 -18.20 -14.86
CA GLN A 12 1.13 -16.77 -15.00
C GLN A 12 0.72 -16.12 -13.66
N LYS A 13 -0.20 -16.72 -12.91
CA LYS A 13 -0.63 -16.20 -11.60
C LYS A 13 0.50 -16.25 -10.56
N ILE A 14 1.32 -17.30 -10.57
CA ILE A 14 2.52 -17.38 -9.70
C ILE A 14 3.47 -16.22 -10.00
N ARG A 15 3.79 -15.96 -11.28
CA ARG A 15 4.66 -14.84 -11.68
C ARG A 15 4.07 -13.48 -11.29
N LEU A 16 2.74 -13.32 -11.33
CA LEU A 16 2.08 -12.10 -10.86
C LEU A 16 2.20 -11.92 -9.35
N LEU A 17 2.06 -12.98 -8.55
CA LEU A 17 2.25 -12.93 -7.10
C LEU A 17 3.71 -12.60 -6.73
N GLU A 18 4.68 -13.15 -7.44
CA GLU A 18 6.10 -12.84 -7.23
C GLU A 18 6.41 -11.36 -7.45
N ARG A 19 5.93 -10.78 -8.57
CA ARG A 19 6.06 -9.33 -8.82
C ARG A 19 5.33 -8.52 -7.77
N GLY A 20 4.09 -8.91 -7.46
CA GLY A 20 3.26 -8.24 -6.46
C GLY A 20 3.93 -8.18 -5.09
N ARG A 21 4.68 -9.21 -4.69
CA ARG A 21 5.46 -9.23 -3.45
C ARG A 21 6.57 -8.18 -3.44
N THR A 22 7.33 -8.06 -4.53
CA THR A 22 8.39 -7.03 -4.65
C THR A 22 7.79 -5.62 -4.63
N GLU A 23 6.69 -5.40 -5.34
CA GLU A 23 5.96 -4.13 -5.33
C GLU A 23 5.43 -3.79 -3.93
N LEU A 24 4.91 -4.79 -3.20
CA LEU A 24 4.39 -4.61 -1.85
C LEU A 24 5.48 -4.16 -0.87
N GLU A 25 6.70 -4.70 -0.98
CA GLU A 25 7.84 -4.25 -0.19
C GLU A 25 8.18 -2.77 -0.47
N GLN A 26 8.19 -2.38 -1.75
CA GLN A 26 8.43 -0.98 -2.12
C GLN A 26 7.33 -0.05 -1.59
N LEU A 27 6.07 -0.48 -1.65
CA LEU A 27 4.95 0.28 -1.08
C LEU A 27 5.03 0.38 0.44
N ALA A 28 5.49 -0.67 1.13
CA ALA A 28 5.72 -0.65 2.57
C ALA A 28 6.78 0.39 2.96
N ARG A 29 7.90 0.42 2.21
CA ARG A 29 8.97 1.42 2.40
C ARG A 29 8.45 2.83 2.14
N ASN A 30 7.71 3.03 1.04
CA ASN A 30 7.12 4.33 0.72
C ASN A 30 6.13 4.80 1.80
N LYS A 31 5.29 3.89 2.31
CA LYS A 31 4.38 4.19 3.42
C LYS A 31 5.15 4.61 4.68
N ALA A 32 6.20 3.88 5.05
CA ALA A 32 7.02 4.24 6.21
C ALA A 32 7.69 5.62 6.05
N ASN A 33 8.23 5.90 4.86
CA ASN A 33 8.88 7.17 4.56
C ASN A 33 7.91 8.35 4.63
N THR A 34 6.75 8.24 3.98
CA THR A 34 5.74 9.31 3.97
C THR A 34 5.16 9.60 5.36
N ILE A 35 5.02 8.57 6.23
CA ILE A 35 4.68 8.77 7.65
C ILE A 35 5.77 9.59 8.34
N GLY A 36 7.05 9.22 8.18
CA GLY A 36 8.17 9.93 8.77
C GLY A 36 8.28 11.39 8.30
N GLU A 37 8.09 11.62 6.99
CA GLU A 37 8.10 12.95 6.39
C GLU A 37 6.98 13.83 6.95
N TYR A 38 5.75 13.30 7.04
CA TYR A 38 4.62 14.02 7.62
C TYR A 38 4.89 14.41 9.08
N ILE A 39 5.33 13.46 9.92
CA ILE A 39 5.63 13.72 11.33
C ILE A 39 6.72 14.79 11.45
N LYS A 40 7.83 14.63 10.72
CA LYS A 40 8.94 15.60 10.73
C LYS A 40 8.48 17.00 10.34
N LYS A 41 7.66 17.11 9.30
CA LYS A 41 7.14 18.39 8.80
C LYS A 41 6.17 19.02 9.80
N LEU A 42 5.27 18.23 10.36
CA LEU A 42 4.28 18.68 11.34
C LEU A 42 4.96 19.25 12.58
N GLU A 43 5.90 18.51 13.18
CA GLU A 43 6.60 18.96 14.38
C GLU A 43 7.45 20.21 14.12
N GLY A 44 8.18 20.26 13.00
CA GLY A 44 8.93 21.46 12.62
C GLY A 44 8.02 22.68 12.42
N THR A 45 6.83 22.48 11.89
CA THR A 45 5.83 23.54 11.70
C THR A 45 5.25 23.99 13.05
N ILE A 46 4.96 23.06 13.96
CA ILE A 46 4.52 23.37 15.33
C ILE A 46 5.56 24.21 16.07
N ILE A 47 6.84 23.84 16.01
CA ILE A 47 7.94 24.59 16.62
C ILE A 47 7.98 26.01 16.06
N THR A 48 7.97 26.14 14.72
CA THR A 48 7.99 27.45 14.05
C THR A 48 6.82 28.34 14.48
N ILE A 49 5.62 27.78 14.60
CA ILE A 49 4.44 28.51 15.05
C ILE A 49 4.58 28.93 16.52
N LYS A 50 5.07 28.04 17.39
CA LYS A 50 5.29 28.35 18.81
C LYS A 50 6.31 29.47 18.99
N ASP A 51 7.42 29.43 18.24
CA ASP A 51 8.47 30.46 18.29
C ASP A 51 7.95 31.83 17.82
N SER A 52 6.97 31.85 16.92
CA SER A 52 6.34 33.10 16.48
C SER A 52 5.43 33.75 17.52
N GLY A 53 5.04 33.03 18.58
CA GLY A 53 4.16 33.53 19.67
C GLY A 53 2.72 33.90 19.23
N ASN A 54 2.36 33.68 17.97
CA ASN A 54 1.16 34.27 17.36
C ASN A 54 -0.13 33.46 17.54
N LEU A 55 -0.07 32.27 18.15
CA LEU A 55 -1.23 31.39 18.28
C LEU A 55 -1.32 30.75 19.67
N PRO A 56 -2.55 30.64 20.24
CA PRO A 56 -2.80 29.84 21.42
C PRO A 56 -2.34 28.38 21.21
N ALA A 57 -1.77 27.77 22.24
CA ALA A 57 -1.26 26.39 22.19
C ALA A 57 -2.31 25.36 21.74
N THR A 58 -3.60 25.62 21.96
CA THR A 58 -4.73 24.77 21.53
C THR A 58 -5.02 24.85 20.03
N LEU A 59 -4.65 25.95 19.36
CA LEU A 59 -4.84 26.16 17.93
C LEU A 59 -3.60 25.79 17.11
N THR A 60 -2.42 25.84 17.70
CA THR A 60 -1.15 25.55 17.02
C THR A 60 -1.15 24.19 16.29
N PRO A 61 -1.58 23.06 16.89
CA PRO A 61 -1.58 21.78 16.18
C PRO A 61 -2.53 21.77 14.97
N LYS A 62 -3.72 22.37 15.10
CA LYS A 62 -4.71 22.41 14.02
C LYS A 62 -4.22 23.24 12.82
N VAL A 63 -3.57 24.37 13.11
CA VAL A 63 -2.99 25.22 12.05
C VAL A 63 -1.80 24.52 11.41
N ALA A 64 -0.94 23.86 12.20
CA ALA A 64 0.18 23.11 11.67
C ALA A 64 -0.27 21.95 10.77
N GLU A 65 -1.30 21.18 11.15
CA GLU A 65 -1.91 20.16 10.31
C GLU A 65 -2.44 20.74 8.99
N GLY A 66 -3.11 21.90 9.06
CA GLY A 66 -3.58 22.62 7.89
C GLY A 66 -2.46 23.08 6.96
N GLN A 67 -1.30 23.45 7.48
CA GLN A 67 -0.13 23.81 6.68
C GLN A 67 0.59 22.59 6.08
N CYS A 68 0.55 21.45 6.77
CA CYS A 68 1.17 20.18 6.37
C CYS A 68 0.20 19.26 5.59
N TRP A 69 -0.84 19.83 4.97
CA TRP A 69 -1.90 19.06 4.33
C TRP A 69 -1.38 18.18 3.18
N LYS A 70 -0.36 18.63 2.45
CA LYS A 70 0.21 17.88 1.31
C LYS A 70 0.89 16.60 1.78
N GLU A 71 1.70 16.71 2.81
CA GLU A 71 2.40 15.60 3.43
C GLU A 71 1.40 14.62 4.06
N ARG A 72 0.32 15.13 4.67
CA ARG A 72 -0.78 14.30 5.16
C ARG A 72 -1.45 13.51 4.02
N VAL A 73 -1.79 14.17 2.92
CA VAL A 73 -2.39 13.52 1.74
C VAL A 73 -1.45 12.45 1.17
N ALA A 74 -0.15 12.74 1.08
CA ALA A 74 0.84 11.77 0.61
C ALA A 74 0.92 10.54 1.52
N MET A 75 0.92 10.72 2.84
CA MET A 75 0.90 9.65 3.82
C MET A 75 -0.35 8.78 3.69
N GLU A 76 -1.54 9.38 3.63
CA GLU A 76 -2.81 8.66 3.49
C GLU A 76 -2.87 7.88 2.17
N LEU A 77 -2.43 8.50 1.07
CA LEU A 77 -2.38 7.85 -0.24
C LEU A 77 -1.43 6.66 -0.25
N ALA A 78 -0.23 6.79 0.33
CA ALA A 78 0.72 5.69 0.44
C ALA A 78 0.13 4.53 1.27
N GLY A 79 -0.59 4.85 2.36
CA GLY A 79 -1.32 3.89 3.17
C GLY A 79 -2.40 3.15 2.38
N ALA A 80 -3.23 3.88 1.63
CA ALA A 80 -4.29 3.32 0.80
C ALA A 80 -3.74 2.42 -0.32
N LEU A 81 -2.69 2.86 -1.03
CA LEU A 81 -2.05 2.09 -2.09
C LEU A 81 -1.46 0.77 -1.57
N TYR A 82 -0.82 0.80 -0.40
CA TYR A 82 -0.33 -0.41 0.26
C TYR A 82 -1.46 -1.42 0.52
N GLN A 83 -2.61 -0.96 1.05
CA GLN A 83 -3.76 -1.83 1.30
C GLN A 83 -4.39 -2.36 0.00
N VAL A 84 -4.50 -1.52 -1.02
CA VAL A 84 -4.99 -1.93 -2.34
C VAL A 84 -4.11 -3.04 -2.92
N GLN A 85 -2.78 -2.94 -2.78
CA GLN A 85 -1.88 -3.98 -3.28
C GLN A 85 -2.07 -5.31 -2.56
N ILE A 86 -2.25 -5.31 -1.23
CA ILE A 86 -2.57 -6.52 -0.47
C ILE A 86 -3.84 -7.17 -1.04
N LYS A 87 -4.90 -6.39 -1.24
CA LYS A 87 -6.18 -6.91 -1.78
C LYS A 87 -6.06 -7.44 -3.21
N LYS A 88 -5.23 -6.81 -4.05
CA LYS A 88 -4.91 -7.34 -5.38
C LYS A 88 -4.22 -8.70 -5.29
N MET A 89 -3.25 -8.85 -4.40
CA MET A 89 -2.55 -10.13 -4.21
C MET A 89 -3.48 -11.24 -3.69
N GLU A 90 -4.37 -10.91 -2.74
CA GLU A 90 -5.41 -11.84 -2.26
C GLU A 90 -6.32 -12.30 -3.41
N SER A 91 -6.72 -11.40 -4.31
CA SER A 91 -7.51 -11.74 -5.51
C SER A 91 -6.76 -12.69 -6.44
N VAL A 92 -5.49 -12.42 -6.73
CA VAL A 92 -4.66 -13.29 -7.59
C VAL A 92 -4.47 -14.67 -6.94
N GLN A 93 -4.33 -14.73 -5.61
CA GLN A 93 -4.25 -15.99 -4.87
C GLN A 93 -5.56 -16.80 -4.97
N ALA A 94 -6.72 -16.14 -4.87
CA ALA A 94 -8.01 -16.80 -5.04
C ALA A 94 -8.17 -17.38 -6.46
N GLU A 95 -7.76 -16.63 -7.48
CA GLU A 95 -7.75 -17.11 -8.87
C GLU A 95 -6.81 -18.31 -9.06
N LEU A 96 -5.60 -18.26 -8.50
CA LEU A 96 -4.64 -19.36 -8.52
C LEU A 96 -5.24 -20.64 -7.91
N ASN A 97 -5.87 -20.52 -6.73
CA ASN A 97 -6.54 -21.64 -6.08
C ASN A 97 -7.66 -22.24 -6.94
N GLY A 98 -8.41 -21.40 -7.65
CA GLY A 98 -9.42 -21.82 -8.62
C GLY A 98 -8.81 -22.65 -9.74
N PHE A 99 -7.75 -22.16 -10.38
CA PHE A 99 -7.06 -22.89 -11.46
C PHE A 99 -6.43 -24.20 -10.98
N GLN A 100 -5.80 -24.23 -9.80
CA GLN A 100 -5.26 -25.46 -9.21
C GLN A 100 -6.35 -26.51 -8.95
N SER A 101 -7.54 -26.07 -8.52
CA SER A 101 -8.69 -26.96 -8.30
C SER A 101 -9.19 -27.55 -9.63
N ILE A 102 -9.28 -26.73 -10.67
CA ILE A 102 -9.62 -27.19 -12.04
C ILE A 102 -8.59 -28.19 -12.54
N ASN A 103 -7.29 -27.90 -12.41
CA ASN A 103 -6.23 -28.79 -12.88
C ASN A 103 -6.31 -30.18 -12.23
N ARG A 104 -6.53 -30.23 -10.92
CA ARG A 104 -6.70 -31.49 -10.19
C ARG A 104 -7.90 -32.30 -10.71
N TYR A 105 -8.97 -31.63 -11.12
CA TYR A 105 -10.15 -32.30 -11.68
C TYR A 105 -9.88 -32.85 -13.09
N LEU A 106 -9.05 -32.16 -13.87
CA LEU A 106 -8.64 -32.58 -15.21
C LEU A 106 -7.62 -33.73 -15.17
N ASP A 107 -6.72 -33.76 -14.19
CA ASP A 107 -5.73 -34.85 -14.02
C ASP A 107 -6.37 -36.20 -13.62
N ASN A 108 -7.58 -36.18 -13.05
CA ASN A 108 -8.31 -37.38 -12.61
C ASN A 108 -9.27 -37.94 -13.67
N LYS A 109 -9.27 -37.39 -14.90
CA LYS A 109 -10.06 -37.87 -16.04
C LYS A 109 -9.16 -38.48 -17.10
#